data_AF-A0A0G0LSY5-F1
#
_entry.id   AF-A0A0G0LSY5-F1
#
_cell.length_a   1.000
_cell.length_b   1.000
_cell.length_c   1.000
_cell.angle_alpha   90.00
_cell.angle_beta   90.00
_cell.angle_gamma   90.00
#
_symmetry.space_group_name_H-M   'P 1'
#
loop_
_entity.id
_entity.type
_entity.pdbx_description
1 polymer ?
#
loop_
_entity_poly.entity_id
_entity_poly.type
_entity_poly.pdbx_seq_one_letter_code
_entity_poly.pdbx_strand_id
1 'polypeptide(L)'
;MVVTDASAGFNFQKKFEAFTFNLVSRGVGAMVRFILFWTGLILIIFGFVGGAIGIVFWVIMPFFGLSVYSKYKRQVKNYVSELLFKIKSEKLEPLTVIFDSTAGLFVLSRININSAELLQNANMKKITFAKESFESFEEVITYLIKNNVWKDEFFNKKEITAEDLILAASWWDRKQSEETSFDEPYFGRPGIALELTFGYTPVLNQYSVDLSLPQSFSHRLIGRGQIVSRMERVLTAGSSVLLMGQPGVGKKTVVLEFARRAASGELGREMAYKRVLEFDYNALLSNATDVNKKKTELAEILAEASSAGNIILMFRDIQRLINPEVEGYDFTDVIEGHLEKRALKIIAVSTNTEYERFIAGNLRIRKYLEKVEVTPPTKDEAMQILIDAAKRWELLTGLLITANPKYCTLAGSSLLKLFTNSRRCC
;
A
#
# COMPACT_ATOMS: atom_id res chain seq x y z
N MET A 1 67.52 3.68 -73.69
CA MET A 1 67.03 3.23 -75.00
C MET A 1 65.91 4.16 -75.42
N VAL A 2 66.21 5.08 -76.33
CA VAL A 2 65.18 5.84 -77.04
C VAL A 2 64.63 4.87 -78.08
N VAL A 3 63.44 4.32 -77.83
CA VAL A 3 62.62 3.76 -78.91
C VAL A 3 61.78 4.92 -79.41
N THR A 4 62.31 5.59 -80.43
CA THR A 4 61.46 6.31 -81.37
C THR A 4 60.59 5.27 -82.06
N ASP A 5 59.28 5.38 -81.93
CA ASP A 5 58.42 5.11 -83.06
C ASP A 5 57.46 6.28 -83.24
N ALA A 6 57.75 7.00 -84.31
CA ALA A 6 56.83 7.89 -84.96
C ALA A 6 55.65 7.07 -85.49
N SER A 7 54.45 7.40 -85.05
CA SER A 7 53.32 7.50 -85.97
C SER A 7 52.27 8.44 -85.38
N ALA A 8 51.90 9.45 -86.17
CA ALA A 8 50.63 10.14 -86.03
C ALA A 8 49.49 9.20 -86.49
N GLY A 9 49.45 8.00 -85.92
CA GLY A 9 48.41 7.01 -86.13
C GLY A 9 47.39 7.08 -85.00
N PHE A 10 46.11 7.01 -85.33
CA PHE A 10 45.02 7.01 -84.36
C PHE A 10 45.09 5.72 -83.52
N ASN A 11 45.91 5.69 -82.47
CA ASN A 11 46.03 4.54 -81.58
C ASN A 11 44.79 4.49 -80.66
N PHE A 12 43.76 3.83 -81.19
CA PHE A 12 42.44 3.73 -80.58
C PHE A 12 42.51 3.19 -79.15
N GLN A 13 43.43 2.26 -78.88
CA GLN A 13 43.59 1.65 -77.57
C GLN A 13 44.01 2.66 -76.49
N LYS A 14 45.03 3.48 -76.74
CA LYS A 14 45.46 4.52 -75.77
C LYS A 14 44.41 5.61 -75.56
N LYS A 15 43.71 6.05 -76.63
CA LYS A 15 42.63 7.03 -76.51
C LYS A 15 41.41 6.45 -75.78
N PHE A 16 41.07 5.19 -76.04
CA PHE A 16 39.99 4.48 -75.36
C PHE A 16 40.32 4.26 -73.88
N GLU A 17 41.55 3.86 -73.55
CA GLU A 17 42.01 3.68 -72.18
C GLU A 17 41.95 4.99 -71.37
N ALA A 18 42.45 6.10 -71.94
CA ALA A 18 42.34 7.42 -71.32
C ALA A 18 40.89 7.88 -71.17
N PHE A 19 40.02 7.60 -72.15
CA PHE A 19 38.59 7.90 -72.08
C PHE A 19 37.89 7.08 -70.98
N THR A 20 38.12 5.76 -70.93
CA THR A 20 37.56 4.88 -69.91
C THR A 20 38.07 5.24 -68.52
N PHE A 21 39.35 5.58 -68.37
CA PHE A 21 39.90 6.01 -67.09
C PHE A 21 39.27 7.31 -66.61
N ASN A 22 39.11 8.30 -67.50
CA ASN A 22 38.49 9.57 -67.16
C ASN A 22 36.98 9.41 -66.86
N LEU A 23 36.28 8.52 -67.58
CA LEU A 23 34.87 8.21 -67.37
C LEU A 23 34.65 7.45 -66.05
N VAL A 24 35.49 6.47 -65.74
CA VAL A 24 35.44 5.71 -64.48
C VAL A 24 35.81 6.60 -63.30
N SER A 25 36.88 7.40 -63.40
CA SER A 25 37.29 8.32 -62.33
C SER A 25 36.21 9.37 -62.03
N ARG A 26 35.59 9.96 -63.06
CA ARG A 26 34.45 10.88 -62.89
C ARG A 26 33.20 10.18 -62.38
N GLY A 27 32.93 8.95 -62.83
CA GLY A 27 31.81 8.14 -62.37
C GLY A 27 31.92 7.80 -60.88
N VAL A 28 33.08 7.32 -60.43
CA VAL A 28 33.35 7.04 -59.02
C VAL A 28 33.27 8.32 -58.19
N GLY A 29 33.85 9.42 -58.66
CA GLY A 29 33.77 10.72 -57.97
C GLY A 29 32.34 11.23 -57.81
N ALA A 30 31.50 11.09 -58.85
CA ALA A 30 30.08 11.44 -58.80
C ALA A 30 29.31 10.53 -57.83
N MET A 31 29.59 9.23 -57.84
CA MET A 31 28.95 8.25 -56.96
C MET A 31 29.28 8.50 -55.48
N VAL A 32 30.55 8.77 -55.15
CA VAL A 32 30.96 9.10 -53.77
C VAL A 32 30.28 10.38 -53.28
N ARG A 33 30.24 11.44 -54.11
CA ARG A 33 29.55 12.69 -53.74
C ARG A 33 28.05 12.49 -53.54
N PHE A 34 27.43 11.68 -54.40
CA PHE A 34 26.02 11.34 -54.29
C PHE A 34 25.75 10.62 -52.95
N ILE A 35 26.54 9.60 -52.60
CA ILE A 35 26.41 8.89 -51.34
C ILE A 35 26.59 9.85 -50.15
N LEU A 36 27.67 10.64 -50.14
CA LEU A 36 27.94 11.59 -49.05
C LEU A 36 26.79 12.60 -48.86
N PHE A 37 26.24 13.13 -49.96
CA PHE A 37 25.11 14.05 -49.93
C PHE A 37 23.88 13.42 -49.28
N TRP A 38 23.50 12.21 -49.70
CA TRP A 38 22.35 11.52 -49.13
C TRP A 38 22.56 11.11 -47.68
N THR A 39 23.75 10.63 -47.30
CA THR A 39 24.05 10.32 -45.89
C THR A 39 24.01 11.56 -45.01
N GLY A 40 24.52 12.69 -45.51
CA GLY A 40 24.46 13.97 -44.79
C GLY A 40 23.02 14.45 -44.62
N LEU A 41 22.21 14.37 -45.68
CA LEU A 41 20.79 14.71 -45.64
C LEU A 41 20.04 13.88 -44.59
N ILE A 42 20.27 12.56 -44.58
CA ILE A 42 19.64 11.64 -43.63
C ILE A 42 20.04 12.00 -42.19
N LEU A 43 21.32 12.23 -41.92
CA LEU A 43 21.79 12.62 -40.58
C LEU A 43 21.17 13.93 -40.09
N ILE A 44 21.04 14.92 -40.96
CA ILE A 44 20.39 16.20 -40.63
C ILE A 44 18.92 15.99 -40.27
N ILE A 45 18.19 15.17 -41.04
CA ILE A 45 16.79 14.84 -40.76
C ILE A 45 16.67 14.14 -39.41
N PHE A 46 17.50 13.14 -39.13
CA PHE A 46 17.50 12.45 -37.83
C PHE A 46 17.84 13.40 -36.67
N GLY A 47 18.81 14.30 -36.83
CA GLY A 47 19.15 15.31 -35.84
C GLY A 47 18.00 16.29 -35.58
N PHE A 48 17.31 16.73 -36.63
CA PHE A 48 16.15 17.62 -36.52
C PHE A 48 14.97 16.93 -35.83
N VAL A 49 14.62 15.70 -36.25
CA VAL A 49 13.53 14.92 -35.66
C VAL A 49 13.84 14.58 -34.20
N GLY A 50 15.06 14.13 -33.90
CA GLY A 50 15.51 13.85 -32.54
C GLY A 50 15.50 15.09 -31.65
N GLY A 51 15.95 16.24 -32.18
CA GLY A 51 15.89 17.53 -31.50
C GLY A 51 14.45 17.97 -31.21
N ALA A 52 13.54 17.82 -32.18
CA ALA A 52 12.13 18.12 -31.99
C ALA A 52 11.49 17.24 -30.89
N ILE A 53 11.76 15.93 -30.90
CA ILE A 53 11.31 15.00 -29.84
C ILE A 53 11.90 15.40 -28.49
N GLY A 54 13.19 15.76 -28.44
CA GLY A 54 13.85 16.21 -27.22
C GLY A 54 13.24 17.48 -26.63
N ILE A 55 12.89 18.47 -27.48
CA ILE A 55 12.21 19.69 -27.05
C ILE A 55 10.82 19.38 -26.51
N VAL A 56 10.05 18.52 -27.20
CA VAL A 56 8.73 18.09 -26.74
C VAL A 56 8.85 17.40 -25.37
N PHE A 57 9.80 16.48 -25.22
CA PHE A 57 10.05 15.82 -23.94
C PHE A 57 10.44 16.82 -22.84
N TRP A 58 11.34 17.77 -23.14
CA TRP A 58 11.80 18.79 -22.19
C TRP A 58 10.67 19.71 -21.72
N VAL A 59 9.74 20.09 -22.61
CA VAL A 59 8.58 20.93 -22.27
C VAL A 59 7.56 20.14 -21.44
N ILE A 60 7.37 18.85 -21.70
CA ILE A 60 6.39 18.04 -20.99
C ILE A 60 6.92 17.57 -19.60
N MET A 61 8.23 17.37 -19.45
CA MET A 61 8.84 16.82 -18.24
C MET A 61 8.48 17.57 -16.93
N PRO A 62 8.45 18.92 -16.88
CA PRO A 62 7.99 19.65 -15.70
C PRO A 62 6.56 19.31 -15.29
N PHE A 63 5.64 19.11 -16.24
CA PHE A 63 4.24 18.83 -15.95
C PHE A 63 4.05 17.45 -15.29
N PHE A 64 4.82 16.44 -15.71
CA PHE A 64 4.83 15.15 -15.02
C PHE A 64 5.41 15.26 -13.61
N GLY A 65 6.39 16.15 -13.39
CA GLY A 65 7.00 16.40 -12.10
C GLY A 65 6.11 17.16 -11.11
N LEU A 66 5.12 17.94 -11.56
CA LEU A 66 4.29 18.79 -10.69
C LEU A 66 3.53 18.00 -9.62
N SER A 67 2.97 16.83 -9.95
CA SER A 67 2.28 15.98 -8.98
C SER A 67 3.22 15.49 -7.88
N VAL A 68 4.40 15.01 -8.27
CA VAL A 68 5.45 14.53 -7.36
C VAL A 68 5.96 15.67 -6.49
N TYR A 69 6.22 16.83 -7.10
CA TYR A 69 6.66 18.04 -6.41
C TYR A 69 5.62 18.53 -5.39
N SER A 70 4.32 18.51 -5.74
CA SER A 70 3.26 18.88 -4.81
C SER A 70 3.18 17.93 -3.62
N LYS A 71 3.34 16.61 -3.83
CA LYS A 71 3.41 15.64 -2.72
C LYS A 71 4.65 15.88 -1.85
N TYR A 72 5.80 16.10 -2.47
CA TYR A 72 7.07 16.39 -1.78
C TYR A 72 6.95 17.63 -0.89
N LYS A 73 6.43 18.74 -1.42
CA LYS A 73 6.26 19.98 -0.66
C LYS A 73 5.31 19.81 0.52
N ARG A 74 4.27 18.99 0.37
CA ARG A 74 3.25 18.71 1.40
C ARG A 74 3.73 17.74 2.48
N GLN A 75 4.85 17.04 2.30
CA GLN A 75 5.39 16.14 3.33
C GLN A 75 5.56 16.88 4.65
N VAL A 76 5.25 16.20 5.75
CA VAL A 76 5.22 16.77 7.11
C VAL A 76 6.48 17.57 7.42
N LYS A 77 7.66 16.97 7.21
CA LYS A 77 8.96 17.62 7.47
C LYS A 77 9.16 18.91 6.68
N ASN A 78 8.79 18.92 5.40
CA ASN A 78 8.94 20.07 4.52
C ASN A 78 7.92 21.17 4.86
N TYR A 79 6.71 20.78 5.21
CA TYR A 79 5.67 21.70 5.67
C TYR A 79 6.09 22.39 6.98
N VAL A 80 6.56 21.63 7.96
CA VAL A 80 6.98 22.17 9.27
C VAL A 80 8.21 23.06 9.12
N SER A 81 9.18 22.69 8.28
CA SER A 81 10.35 23.54 8.03
C SER A 81 9.99 24.84 7.32
N GLU A 82 9.06 24.82 6.35
CA GLU A 82 8.53 26.04 5.71
C GLU A 82 7.80 26.93 6.72
N LEU A 83 7.05 26.33 7.66
CA LEU A 83 6.33 27.05 8.70
C LEU A 83 7.29 27.75 9.68
N LEU A 84 8.33 27.06 10.14
CA LEU A 84 9.38 27.66 10.99
C LEU A 84 10.17 28.75 10.26
N PHE A 85 10.44 28.55 8.96
CA PHE A 85 11.12 29.54 8.15
C PHE A 85 10.31 30.85 8.09
N LYS A 86 9.00 30.77 7.86
CA LYS A 86 8.10 31.95 7.87
C LYS A 86 8.11 32.70 9.20
N ILE A 87 8.09 31.97 10.32
CA ILE A 87 8.18 32.55 11.66
C ILE A 87 9.50 33.33 11.83
N LYS A 88 10.63 32.75 11.38
CA LYS A 88 11.95 33.38 11.50
C LYS A 88 12.13 34.57 10.56
N SER A 89 11.61 34.51 9.34
CA SER A 89 11.81 35.54 8.31
C SER A 89 10.90 36.75 8.51
N GLU A 90 9.64 36.53 8.88
CA GLU A 90 8.63 37.61 8.91
C GLU A 90 8.49 38.27 10.29
N LYS A 91 9.23 37.80 11.31
CA LYS A 91 9.14 38.27 12.71
C LYS A 91 7.70 38.28 13.26
N LEU A 92 6.86 37.37 12.74
CA LEU A 92 5.49 37.21 13.17
C LEU A 92 5.42 36.52 14.54
N GLU A 93 4.32 36.72 15.26
CA GLU A 93 4.06 36.05 16.52
C GLU A 93 3.97 34.53 16.30
N PRO A 94 4.89 33.72 16.87
CA PRO A 94 5.03 32.33 16.43
C PRO A 94 3.78 31.47 16.64
N LEU A 95 3.03 31.70 17.72
CA LEU A 95 1.81 30.93 17.99
C LEU A 95 0.69 31.24 17.00
N THR A 96 0.56 32.48 16.55
CA THR A 96 -0.47 32.86 15.57
C THR A 96 -0.23 32.10 14.27
N VAL A 97 1.01 32.11 13.77
CA VAL A 97 1.41 31.39 12.55
C VAL A 97 1.21 29.88 12.68
N ILE A 98 1.52 29.29 13.84
CA ILE A 98 1.33 27.85 14.08
C ILE A 98 -0.15 27.47 14.05
N PHE A 99 -0.99 28.22 14.78
CA PHE A 99 -2.39 27.86 14.98
C PHE A 99 -3.34 28.33 13.86
N ASP A 100 -2.96 29.34 13.08
CA ASP A 100 -3.67 29.74 11.86
C ASP A 100 -3.28 28.87 10.65
N SER A 101 -2.23 28.07 10.77
CA SER A 101 -1.84 27.12 9.74
C SER A 101 -2.85 25.98 9.56
N THR A 102 -2.79 25.26 8.44
CA THR A 102 -3.68 24.12 8.19
C THR A 102 -3.55 23.02 9.25
N ALA A 103 -2.34 22.81 9.78
CA ALA A 103 -2.08 21.88 10.87
C ALA A 103 -2.66 22.38 12.20
N GLY A 104 -2.48 23.67 12.50
CA GLY A 104 -3.02 24.31 13.70
C GLY A 104 -4.54 24.28 13.77
N LEU A 105 -5.21 24.69 12.69
CA LEU A 105 -6.67 24.64 12.56
C LEU A 105 -7.21 23.22 12.67
N PHE A 106 -6.50 22.24 12.09
CA PHE A 106 -6.86 20.83 12.25
C PHE A 106 -6.82 20.45 13.74
N VAL A 107 -5.72 20.70 14.44
CA VAL A 107 -5.59 20.37 15.88
C VAL A 107 -6.70 21.04 16.69
N LEU A 108 -6.93 22.34 16.49
CA LEU A 108 -7.97 23.10 17.18
C LEU A 108 -9.38 22.52 16.95
N SER A 109 -9.68 22.10 15.72
CA SER A 109 -10.97 21.45 15.41
C SER A 109 -11.15 20.11 16.12
N ARG A 110 -10.08 19.35 16.37
CA ARG A 110 -10.12 18.06 17.07
C ARG A 110 -10.27 18.18 18.58
N ILE A 111 -9.83 19.28 19.15
CA ILE A 111 -9.94 19.55 20.60
C ILE A 111 -11.09 20.50 20.94
N ASN A 112 -11.82 21.00 19.93
CA ASN A 112 -12.93 21.94 20.07
C ASN A 112 -12.55 23.24 20.82
N ILE A 113 -11.38 23.79 20.51
CA ILE A 113 -10.89 25.07 21.06
C ILE A 113 -10.78 26.10 19.94
N ASN A 114 -11.15 27.35 20.22
CA ASN A 114 -10.95 28.47 19.29
C ASN A 114 -9.49 28.99 19.37
N SER A 115 -8.90 29.35 18.23
CA SER A 115 -7.51 29.85 18.16
C SER A 115 -7.28 31.06 19.07
N ALA A 116 -8.23 31.99 19.11
CA ALA A 116 -8.15 33.19 19.94
C ALA A 116 -8.07 32.89 21.45
N GLU A 117 -8.82 31.89 21.94
CA GLU A 117 -8.80 31.51 23.36
C GLU A 117 -7.47 30.87 23.77
N LEU A 118 -6.88 30.10 22.86
CA LEU A 118 -5.61 29.41 23.07
C LEU A 118 -4.43 30.39 23.06
N LEU A 119 -4.50 31.44 22.24
CA LEU A 119 -3.51 32.52 22.18
C LEU A 119 -3.56 33.43 23.42
N GLN A 120 -4.75 33.77 23.92
CA GLN A 120 -4.89 34.64 25.10
C GLN A 120 -4.28 34.04 26.39
N ASN A 121 -4.29 32.71 26.51
CA ASN A 121 -3.78 32.01 27.68
C ASN A 121 -2.33 31.55 27.53
N ALA A 122 -1.63 31.97 26.48
CA ALA A 122 -0.27 31.56 26.18
C ALA A 122 0.78 32.56 26.70
N ASN A 123 1.87 32.04 27.25
CA ASN A 123 3.02 32.85 27.65
C ASN A 123 4.04 32.98 26.51
N MET A 124 3.92 34.06 25.73
CA MET A 124 4.72 34.34 24.54
C MET A 124 6.22 34.48 24.80
N LYS A 125 6.64 34.86 26.02
CA LYS A 125 8.06 35.10 26.35
C LYS A 125 8.92 33.83 26.42
N LYS A 126 8.29 32.65 26.49
CA LYS A 126 8.98 31.35 26.63
C LYS A 126 9.23 30.64 25.31
N ILE A 127 8.89 31.26 24.18
CA ILE A 127 8.95 30.62 22.86
C ILE A 127 10.22 31.10 22.16
N THR A 128 11.30 30.32 22.28
CA THR A 128 12.54 30.57 21.53
C THR A 128 12.93 29.29 20.82
N PHE A 129 12.58 29.17 19.53
CA PHE A 129 12.95 28.00 18.72
C PHE A 129 14.47 27.93 18.53
N ALA A 130 15.17 27.31 19.49
CA ALA A 130 16.60 27.09 19.45
C ALA A 130 16.98 25.86 18.60
N LYS A 131 16.04 24.93 18.39
CA LYS A 131 16.23 23.72 17.58
C LYS A 131 16.03 24.06 16.11
N GLU A 132 17.03 23.77 15.27
CA GLU A 132 17.04 24.18 13.85
C GLU A 132 16.14 23.34 12.95
N SER A 133 15.57 22.23 13.43
CA SER A 133 14.57 21.46 12.67
C SER A 133 13.69 20.59 13.58
N PHE A 134 12.42 20.49 13.23
CA PHE A 134 11.46 19.51 13.75
C PHE A 134 11.07 18.58 12.60
N GLU A 135 10.89 17.30 12.90
CA GLU A 135 10.49 16.32 11.86
C GLU A 135 8.98 16.23 11.70
N SER A 136 8.23 16.57 12.76
CA SER A 136 6.77 16.44 12.83
C SER A 136 6.12 17.64 13.52
N PHE A 137 4.83 17.83 13.27
CA PHE A 137 4.04 18.85 13.98
C PHE A 137 3.83 18.48 15.45
N GLU A 138 3.72 17.18 15.74
CA GLU A 138 3.71 16.63 17.11
C GLU A 138 4.92 17.09 17.93
N GLU A 139 6.13 17.09 17.34
CA GLU A 139 7.32 17.58 18.03
C GLU A 139 7.24 19.08 18.34
N VAL A 140 6.66 19.88 17.43
CA VAL A 140 6.44 21.32 17.64
C VAL A 140 5.51 21.54 18.83
N ILE A 141 4.38 20.83 18.88
CA ILE A 141 3.42 20.94 19.98
C ILE A 141 4.01 20.43 21.30
N THR A 142 4.73 19.30 21.27
CA THR A 142 5.43 18.76 22.43
C THR A 142 6.46 19.76 22.98
N TYR A 143 7.17 20.45 22.09
CA TYR A 143 8.10 21.51 22.47
C TYR A 143 7.39 22.69 23.15
N LEU A 144 6.24 23.13 22.64
CA LEU A 144 5.46 24.21 23.27
C LEU A 144 4.95 23.82 24.66
N ILE A 145 4.49 22.58 24.83
CA ILE A 145 4.05 22.05 26.13
C ILE A 145 5.22 21.98 27.11
N LYS A 146 6.37 21.43 26.71
CA LYS A 146 7.58 21.33 27.56
C LYS A 146 8.10 22.69 28.04
N ASN A 147 7.95 23.74 27.22
CA ASN A 147 8.33 25.10 27.62
C ASN A 147 7.30 25.80 28.51
N ASN A 148 6.24 25.10 28.93
CA ASN A 148 5.17 25.64 29.78
C ASN A 148 4.57 26.92 29.18
N VAL A 149 4.28 26.88 27.88
CA VAL A 149 3.59 27.97 27.16
C VAL A 149 2.19 28.17 27.73
N TRP A 150 1.50 27.09 28.07
CA TRP A 150 0.19 27.11 28.74
C TRP A 150 0.31 26.59 30.17
N LYS A 151 -0.55 27.10 31.06
CA LYS A 151 -0.67 26.60 32.44
C LYS A 151 -1.64 25.43 32.50
N ASP A 152 -1.43 24.51 33.43
CA ASP A 152 -2.32 23.36 33.66
C ASP A 152 -3.75 23.79 34.04
N GLU A 153 -3.92 24.97 34.66
CA GLU A 153 -5.22 25.55 34.99
C GLU A 153 -6.11 25.77 33.75
N PHE A 154 -5.51 26.16 32.62
CA PHE A 154 -6.24 26.37 31.37
C PHE A 154 -6.79 25.05 30.83
N PHE A 155 -5.94 24.02 30.82
CA PHE A 155 -6.28 22.67 30.40
C PHE A 155 -7.38 22.06 31.28
N ASN A 156 -7.25 22.20 32.60
CA ASN A 156 -8.25 21.73 33.57
C ASN A 156 -9.61 22.42 33.41
N LYS A 157 -9.65 23.75 33.17
CA LYS A 157 -10.90 24.49 32.97
C LYS A 157 -11.68 24.04 31.74
N LYS A 158 -10.98 23.54 30.72
CA LYS A 158 -11.56 23.03 29.47
C LYS A 158 -11.74 21.50 29.49
N GLU A 159 -11.37 20.83 30.58
CA GLU A 159 -11.33 19.36 30.70
C GLU A 159 -10.52 18.67 29.59
N ILE A 160 -9.51 19.35 29.06
CA ILE A 160 -8.62 18.86 28.00
C ILE A 160 -7.26 18.60 28.61
N THR A 161 -6.60 17.52 28.20
CA THR A 161 -5.24 17.21 28.65
C THR A 161 -4.21 17.70 27.63
N ALA A 162 -2.98 17.97 28.09
CA ALA A 162 -1.88 18.28 27.18
C ALA A 162 -1.61 17.13 26.18
N GLU A 163 -1.88 15.89 26.60
CA GLU A 163 -1.80 14.69 25.75
C GLU A 163 -2.80 14.73 24.59
N ASP A 164 -4.00 15.30 24.78
CA ASP A 164 -5.00 15.42 23.70
C ASP A 164 -4.52 16.33 22.56
N LEU A 165 -3.76 17.40 22.88
CA LEU A 165 -3.14 18.27 21.88
C LEU A 165 -2.06 17.52 21.08
N ILE A 166 -1.22 16.75 21.78
CA ILE A 166 -0.17 15.93 21.16
C ILE A 166 -0.81 14.87 20.25
N LEU A 167 -1.89 14.23 20.71
CA LEU A 167 -2.64 13.23 19.94
C LEU A 167 -3.28 13.83 18.68
N ALA A 168 -3.87 15.03 18.77
CA ALA A 168 -4.43 15.71 17.62
C ALA A 168 -3.35 16.11 16.61
N ALA A 169 -2.16 16.52 17.09
CA ALA A 169 -1.02 16.85 16.24
C ALA A 169 -0.45 15.61 15.53
N SER A 170 -0.27 14.51 16.25
CA SER A 170 0.20 13.24 15.67
C SER A 170 -0.81 12.66 14.67
N TRP A 171 -2.11 12.86 14.89
CA TRP A 171 -3.15 12.53 13.91
C TRP A 171 -2.97 13.33 12.61
N TRP A 172 -2.73 14.64 12.70
CA TRP A 172 -2.46 15.45 11.51
C TRP A 172 -1.23 14.95 10.74
N ASP A 173 -0.12 14.75 11.45
CA ASP A 173 1.13 14.25 10.86
C ASP A 173 0.93 12.92 10.13
N ARG A 174 0.17 12.00 10.74
CA ARG A 174 -0.13 10.71 10.12
C ARG A 174 -0.99 10.84 8.89
N LYS A 175 -2.07 11.62 8.96
CA LYS A 175 -2.96 11.88 7.81
C LYS A 175 -2.17 12.47 6.65
N GLN A 176 -1.32 13.46 6.95
CA GLN A 176 -0.50 14.13 5.96
C GLN A 176 0.57 13.19 5.37
N SER A 177 1.21 12.37 6.20
CA SER A 177 2.17 11.35 5.78
C SER A 177 1.53 10.33 4.83
N GLU A 178 0.32 9.85 5.12
CA GLU A 178 -0.41 8.95 4.22
C GLU A 178 -0.69 9.59 2.85
N GLU A 179 -1.23 10.81 2.83
CA GLU A 179 -1.58 11.53 1.59
C GLU A 179 -0.35 11.91 0.75
N THR A 180 0.80 12.07 1.41
CA THR A 180 2.07 12.49 0.78
C THR A 180 3.05 11.34 0.57
N SER A 181 2.73 10.14 1.05
CA SER A 181 3.54 8.96 0.85
C SER A 181 3.71 8.67 -0.64
N PHE A 182 4.96 8.43 -1.03
CA PHE A 182 5.31 7.95 -2.37
C PHE A 182 5.21 6.43 -2.47
N ASP A 183 4.94 5.75 -1.34
CA ASP A 183 4.71 4.32 -1.21
C ASP A 183 3.34 3.92 -1.78
N GLU A 184 3.02 4.33 -3.00
CA GLU A 184 2.13 3.55 -3.83
C GLU A 184 2.99 2.50 -4.55
N PRO A 185 3.03 1.24 -4.06
CA PRO A 185 3.69 0.15 -4.77
C PRO A 185 2.82 -0.30 -5.96
N TYR A 186 2.39 0.63 -6.83
CA TYR A 186 1.77 0.25 -8.09
C TYR A 186 2.79 -0.17 -9.16
N PHE A 187 4.08 -0.13 -8.85
CA PHE A 187 5.10 -0.88 -9.59
C PHE A 187 5.16 -2.37 -9.18
N GLY A 188 4.48 -2.78 -8.11
CA GLY A 188 4.25 -4.17 -7.73
C GLY A 188 2.97 -4.74 -8.30
N ARG A 189 2.43 -4.20 -9.41
CA ARG A 189 1.39 -4.94 -10.14
C ARG A 189 2.05 -6.18 -10.74
N PRO A 190 1.41 -7.36 -10.65
CA PRO A 190 1.89 -8.52 -11.37
C PRO A 190 2.11 -8.11 -12.83
N GLY A 191 3.25 -8.48 -13.40
CA GLY A 191 3.56 -8.15 -14.80
C GLY A 191 2.41 -8.60 -15.70
N ILE A 192 2.18 -7.87 -16.81
CA ILE A 192 1.21 -8.29 -17.83
C ILE A 192 1.53 -9.76 -18.17
N ALA A 193 0.52 -10.65 -18.06
CA ALA A 193 0.62 -12.11 -18.22
C ALA A 193 1.12 -12.97 -17.04
N LEU A 194 1.46 -12.43 -15.87
CA LEU A 194 1.79 -13.29 -14.72
C LEU A 194 0.61 -14.20 -14.33
N GLU A 195 -0.62 -13.69 -14.43
CA GLU A 195 -1.82 -14.48 -14.16
C GLU A 195 -1.99 -15.68 -15.10
N LEU A 196 -1.46 -15.59 -16.34
CA LEU A 196 -1.49 -16.70 -17.31
C LEU A 196 -0.53 -17.84 -16.94
N THR A 197 0.40 -17.62 -16.00
CA THR A 197 1.30 -18.67 -15.51
C THR A 197 0.63 -19.57 -14.48
N PHE A 198 -0.55 -19.19 -13.98
CA PHE A 198 -1.29 -19.92 -12.96
C PHE A 198 -2.51 -20.64 -13.55
N GLY A 199 -2.95 -21.70 -12.88
CA GLY A 199 -4.14 -22.45 -13.28
C GLY A 199 -5.43 -21.66 -13.06
N TYR A 200 -6.42 -21.86 -13.94
CA TYR A 200 -7.75 -21.29 -13.81
C TYR A 200 -8.52 -21.99 -12.69
N THR A 201 -9.33 -21.22 -11.95
CA THR A 201 -10.09 -21.73 -10.81
C THR A 201 -11.61 -21.45 -10.90
N PRO A 202 -12.33 -22.05 -11.86
CA PRO A 202 -13.75 -21.77 -12.07
C PRO A 202 -14.67 -22.34 -10.97
N VAL A 203 -14.35 -23.50 -10.39
CA VAL A 203 -15.19 -24.11 -9.34
C VAL A 203 -14.96 -23.37 -8.03
N LEU A 204 -13.71 -23.19 -7.63
CA LEU A 204 -13.34 -22.55 -6.37
C LEU A 204 -13.87 -21.11 -6.27
N ASN A 205 -13.90 -20.36 -7.37
CA ASN A 205 -14.44 -18.99 -7.39
C ASN A 205 -15.93 -18.94 -7.01
N GLN A 206 -16.69 -20.03 -7.15
CA GLN A 206 -18.10 -20.11 -6.75
C GLN A 206 -18.27 -20.31 -5.24
N TYR A 207 -17.27 -20.88 -4.57
CA TYR A 207 -17.27 -21.20 -3.14
C TYR A 207 -16.31 -20.34 -2.34
N SER A 208 -15.78 -19.26 -2.91
CA SER A 208 -14.81 -18.43 -2.22
C SER A 208 -14.94 -16.95 -2.54
N VAL A 209 -14.46 -16.13 -1.61
CA VAL A 209 -14.37 -14.68 -1.75
C VAL A 209 -12.90 -14.30 -1.79
N ASP A 210 -12.51 -13.54 -2.80
CA ASP A 210 -11.13 -13.08 -2.94
C ASP A 210 -10.82 -11.94 -1.95
N LEU A 211 -9.95 -12.24 -0.98
CA LEU A 211 -9.49 -11.28 0.03
C LEU A 211 -8.33 -10.41 -0.45
N SER A 212 -7.69 -10.78 -1.57
CA SER A 212 -6.59 -10.03 -2.17
C SER A 212 -7.07 -8.80 -2.94
N LEU A 213 -8.35 -8.77 -3.33
CA LEU A 213 -8.94 -7.63 -4.01
C LEU A 213 -9.14 -6.44 -3.05
N PRO A 214 -9.04 -5.18 -3.54
CA PRO A 214 -9.30 -4.00 -2.73
C PRO A 214 -10.72 -4.05 -2.15
N GLN A 215 -10.83 -4.23 -0.84
CA GLN A 215 -12.12 -4.24 -0.16
C GLN A 215 -12.54 -2.81 0.15
N SER A 216 -13.84 -2.53 0.04
CA SER A 216 -14.38 -1.23 0.46
C SER A 216 -14.06 -0.97 1.93
N PHE A 217 -13.98 -2.02 2.76
CA PHE A 217 -13.58 -2.00 4.18
C PHE A 217 -12.24 -2.71 4.42
N SER A 218 -11.12 -2.09 4.01
CA SER A 218 -9.78 -2.52 4.42
C SER A 218 -9.20 -1.52 5.42
N HIS A 219 -9.11 -1.91 6.69
CA HIS A 219 -8.30 -1.18 7.67
C HIS A 219 -6.83 -1.58 7.49
N ARG A 220 -5.92 -0.60 7.55
CA ARG A 220 -4.49 -0.89 7.58
C ARG A 220 -4.17 -1.53 8.93
N LEU A 221 -3.37 -2.58 8.91
CA LEU A 221 -2.93 -3.20 10.15
C LEU A 221 -1.93 -2.29 10.87
N ILE A 222 -2.30 -1.80 12.05
CA ILE A 222 -1.46 -0.94 12.90
C ILE A 222 -0.78 -1.79 13.98
N GLY A 223 0.51 -1.56 14.22
CA GLY A 223 1.29 -2.16 15.32
C GLY A 223 1.59 -3.66 15.20
N ARG A 224 1.01 -4.38 14.23
CA ARG A 224 1.00 -5.85 14.21
C ARG A 224 1.68 -6.50 13.01
N GLY A 225 2.59 -5.78 12.34
CA GLY A 225 3.34 -6.29 11.20
C GLY A 225 4.12 -7.59 11.48
N GLN A 226 4.60 -7.76 12.72
CA GLN A 226 5.34 -8.96 13.13
C GLN A 226 4.52 -10.25 13.04
N ILE A 227 3.20 -10.18 13.26
CA ILE A 227 2.29 -11.32 13.13
C ILE A 227 2.21 -11.75 11.67
N VAL A 228 2.05 -10.79 10.76
CA VAL A 228 2.03 -11.03 9.30
C VAL A 228 3.34 -11.66 8.84
N SER A 229 4.49 -11.12 9.28
CA SER A 229 5.80 -11.70 8.98
C SER A 229 6.02 -13.08 9.62
N ARG A 230 5.33 -13.41 10.71
CA ARG A 230 5.33 -14.76 11.27
C ARG A 230 4.49 -15.70 10.42
N MET A 231 3.30 -15.29 10.00
CA MET A 231 2.46 -16.08 9.08
C MET A 231 3.19 -16.41 7.78
N GLU A 232 3.87 -15.41 7.20
CA GLU A 232 4.70 -15.58 6.00
C GLU A 232 5.77 -16.68 6.20
N ARG A 233 6.54 -16.60 7.29
CA ARG A 233 7.57 -17.59 7.62
C ARG A 233 7.00 -19.00 7.75
N VAL A 234 5.87 -19.14 8.44
CA VAL A 234 5.20 -20.44 8.62
C VAL A 234 4.74 -21.03 7.28
N LEU A 235 4.08 -20.23 6.45
CA LEU A 235 3.57 -20.68 5.15
C LEU A 235 4.71 -21.07 4.21
N THR A 236 5.82 -20.32 4.25
CA THR A 236 7.04 -20.58 3.46
C THR A 236 7.72 -21.86 3.90
N ALA A 237 7.74 -22.16 5.21
CA ALA A 237 8.35 -23.39 5.75
C ALA A 237 7.65 -24.69 5.32
N GLY A 238 6.45 -24.63 4.74
CA GLY A 238 5.69 -25.82 4.35
C GLY A 238 4.35 -25.93 5.06
N SER A 239 4.29 -25.46 6.30
CA SER A 239 3.16 -25.61 7.21
C SER A 239 2.00 -24.68 6.88
N SER A 240 0.79 -25.06 7.28
CA SER A 240 -0.38 -24.18 7.25
C SER A 240 -0.48 -23.40 8.57
N VAL A 241 -1.08 -22.21 8.53
CA VAL A 241 -1.20 -21.31 9.69
C VAL A 241 -2.52 -21.56 10.39
N LEU A 242 -2.48 -21.65 11.72
CA LEU A 242 -3.64 -21.55 12.58
C LEU A 242 -3.56 -20.26 13.42
N LEU A 243 -4.37 -19.28 13.05
CA LEU A 243 -4.46 -17.98 13.70
C LEU A 243 -5.38 -18.06 14.92
N MET A 244 -4.79 -18.02 16.11
CA MET A 244 -5.49 -18.15 17.40
C MET A 244 -5.66 -16.80 18.10
N GLY A 245 -6.70 -16.66 18.92
CA GLY A 245 -6.89 -15.47 19.75
C GLY A 245 -8.32 -15.33 20.27
N GLN A 246 -8.60 -14.28 21.03
CA GLN A 246 -9.96 -13.99 21.51
C GLN A 246 -10.87 -13.49 20.36
N PRO A 247 -12.20 -13.64 20.47
CA PRO A 247 -13.13 -12.99 19.55
C PRO A 247 -12.93 -11.46 19.56
N GLY A 248 -13.09 -10.81 18.40
CA GLY A 248 -13.02 -9.34 18.30
C GLY A 248 -11.62 -8.72 18.24
N VAL A 249 -10.54 -9.48 18.42
CA VAL A 249 -9.16 -8.92 18.38
C VAL A 249 -8.68 -8.51 16.98
N GLY A 250 -9.49 -8.63 15.93
CA GLY A 250 -9.12 -8.25 14.57
C GLY A 250 -8.34 -9.31 13.78
N LYS A 251 -8.58 -10.61 14.03
CA LYS A 251 -7.95 -11.72 13.29
C LYS A 251 -8.13 -11.62 11.78
N LYS A 252 -9.34 -11.28 11.33
CA LYS A 252 -9.65 -11.07 9.90
C LYS A 252 -8.81 -9.94 9.30
N THR A 253 -8.58 -8.85 10.05
CA THR A 253 -7.72 -7.74 9.63
C THR A 253 -6.28 -8.17 9.38
N VAL A 254 -5.74 -9.06 10.22
CA VAL A 254 -4.40 -9.63 10.01
C VAL A 254 -4.34 -10.43 8.71
N VAL A 255 -5.36 -11.25 8.43
CA VAL A 255 -5.43 -12.03 7.19
C VAL A 255 -5.62 -11.12 5.97
N LEU A 256 -6.45 -10.08 6.06
CA LEU A 256 -6.63 -9.09 5.00
C LEU A 256 -5.33 -8.35 4.69
N GLU A 257 -4.56 -7.95 5.71
CA GLU A 257 -3.26 -7.33 5.49
C GLU A 257 -2.27 -8.30 4.87
N PHE A 258 -2.25 -9.56 5.31
CA PHE A 258 -1.45 -10.60 4.67
C PHE A 258 -1.84 -10.79 3.19
N ALA A 259 -3.14 -10.84 2.88
CA ALA A 259 -3.66 -10.97 1.52
C ALA A 259 -3.27 -9.78 0.64
N ARG A 260 -3.35 -8.56 1.18
CA ARG A 260 -2.91 -7.33 0.51
C ARG A 260 -1.42 -7.40 0.15
N ARG A 261 -0.58 -7.77 1.12
CA ARG A 261 0.88 -7.86 0.92
C ARG A 261 1.28 -8.98 -0.02
N ALA A 262 0.59 -10.12 0.04
CA ALA A 262 0.78 -11.23 -0.89
C ALA A 262 0.47 -10.77 -2.32
N ALA A 263 -0.69 -10.12 -2.52
CA ALA A 263 -1.13 -9.64 -3.83
C ALA A 263 -0.22 -8.54 -4.42
N SER A 264 0.28 -7.61 -3.58
CA SER A 264 1.17 -6.53 -4.00
C SER A 264 2.63 -6.95 -4.18
N GLY A 265 2.99 -8.20 -3.85
CA GLY A 265 4.37 -8.67 -3.91
C GLY A 265 5.27 -8.08 -2.82
N GLU A 266 4.70 -7.54 -1.73
CA GLU A 266 5.44 -7.03 -0.55
C GLU A 266 6.02 -8.16 0.32
N LEU A 267 5.54 -9.40 0.16
CA LEU A 267 6.08 -10.59 0.84
C LEU A 267 7.27 -11.18 0.08
N GLY A 268 7.96 -12.15 0.70
CA GLY A 268 9.04 -12.90 0.10
C GLY A 268 8.65 -13.60 -1.21
N ARG A 269 9.66 -13.97 -2.00
CA ARG A 269 9.52 -14.49 -3.38
C ARG A 269 8.52 -15.63 -3.54
N GLU A 270 8.39 -16.51 -2.53
CA GLU A 270 7.44 -17.63 -2.58
C GLU A 270 5.99 -17.24 -2.30
N MET A 271 5.75 -16.09 -1.66
CA MET A 271 4.40 -15.61 -1.31
C MET A 271 3.96 -14.40 -2.13
N ALA A 272 4.88 -13.81 -2.89
CA ALA A 272 4.59 -12.71 -3.80
C ALA A 272 3.60 -13.13 -4.90
N TYR A 273 2.66 -12.24 -5.19
CA TYR A 273 1.60 -12.38 -6.19
C TYR A 273 0.65 -13.56 -5.97
N LYS A 274 0.55 -14.07 -4.73
CA LYS A 274 -0.45 -15.08 -4.37
C LYS A 274 -1.80 -14.46 -4.03
N ARG A 275 -2.86 -15.18 -4.38
CA ARG A 275 -4.25 -14.86 -4.06
C ARG A 275 -4.63 -15.53 -2.75
N VAL A 276 -5.30 -14.80 -1.86
CA VAL A 276 -5.86 -15.35 -0.62
C VAL A 276 -7.37 -15.41 -0.76
N LEU A 277 -7.94 -16.61 -0.72
CA LEU A 277 -9.37 -16.84 -0.93
C LEU A 277 -10.01 -17.32 0.37
N GLU A 278 -11.05 -16.62 0.84
CA GLU A 278 -11.87 -17.06 1.97
C GLU A 278 -12.90 -18.09 1.48
N PHE A 279 -12.79 -19.31 1.97
CA PHE A 279 -13.70 -20.39 1.65
C PHE A 279 -15.04 -20.21 2.37
N ASP A 280 -16.14 -20.21 1.62
CA ASP A 280 -17.49 -20.19 2.16
C ASP A 280 -18.05 -21.61 2.26
N TYR A 281 -18.00 -22.14 3.48
CA TYR A 281 -18.54 -23.46 3.76
C TYR A 281 -20.07 -23.52 3.60
N ASN A 282 -20.80 -22.40 3.73
CA ASN A 282 -22.26 -22.41 3.58
C ASN A 282 -22.66 -22.71 2.14
N ALA A 283 -21.89 -22.19 1.17
CA ALA A 283 -22.08 -22.48 -0.24
C ALA A 283 -21.96 -23.99 -0.52
N LEU A 284 -20.93 -24.65 0.04
CA LEU A 284 -20.76 -26.10 -0.05
C LEU A 284 -21.93 -26.87 0.60
N LEU A 285 -22.39 -26.41 1.77
CA LEU A 285 -23.51 -27.08 2.48
C LEU A 285 -24.83 -26.99 1.72
N SER A 286 -25.06 -25.90 0.98
CA SER A 286 -26.31 -25.64 0.26
C SER A 286 -26.49 -26.45 -1.03
N ASN A 287 -25.40 -26.93 -1.63
CA ASN A 287 -25.44 -27.51 -2.98
C ASN A 287 -25.93 -28.98 -3.02
N ALA A 288 -25.78 -29.72 -1.93
CA ALA A 288 -26.12 -31.14 -1.88
C ALA A 288 -26.66 -31.55 -0.50
N THR A 289 -27.56 -32.53 -0.48
CA THR A 289 -28.00 -33.20 0.75
C THR A 289 -27.13 -34.41 1.09
N ASP A 290 -26.51 -35.05 0.08
CA ASP A 290 -25.65 -36.22 0.26
C ASP A 290 -24.22 -35.83 0.70
N VAL A 291 -23.75 -36.46 1.77
CA VAL A 291 -22.43 -36.30 2.38
C VAL A 291 -21.32 -36.72 1.42
N ASN A 292 -21.50 -37.82 0.69
CA ASN A 292 -20.48 -38.33 -0.21
C ASN A 292 -20.27 -37.38 -1.39
N LYS A 293 -21.35 -36.75 -1.86
CA LYS A 293 -21.29 -35.72 -2.89
C LYS A 293 -20.54 -34.48 -2.38
N LYS A 294 -20.83 -34.01 -1.15
CA LYS A 294 -20.08 -32.91 -0.51
C LYS A 294 -18.58 -33.21 -0.37
N LYS A 295 -18.22 -34.44 0.01
CA LYS A 295 -16.81 -34.86 0.10
C LYS A 295 -16.11 -34.78 -1.26
N THR A 296 -16.77 -35.24 -2.31
CA THR A 296 -16.25 -35.23 -3.68
C THR A 296 -16.07 -33.79 -4.18
N GLU A 297 -17.06 -32.94 -3.92
CA GLU A 297 -17.03 -31.53 -4.30
C GLU A 297 -15.95 -30.74 -3.55
N LEU A 298 -15.80 -30.97 -2.24
CA LEU A 298 -14.71 -30.38 -1.47
C LEU A 298 -13.34 -30.85 -2.00
N ALA A 299 -13.20 -32.13 -2.34
CA ALA A 299 -11.96 -32.66 -2.91
C ALA A 299 -11.62 -32.00 -4.26
N GLU A 300 -12.63 -31.77 -5.12
CA GLU A 300 -12.46 -31.04 -6.38
C GLU A 300 -12.00 -29.60 -6.16
N ILE A 301 -12.64 -28.88 -5.23
CA ILE A 301 -12.27 -27.49 -4.87
C ILE A 301 -10.82 -27.41 -4.36
N LEU A 302 -10.43 -28.32 -3.47
CA LEU A 302 -9.06 -28.35 -2.92
C LEU A 302 -8.03 -28.78 -3.97
N ALA A 303 -8.39 -29.67 -4.90
CA ALA A 303 -7.54 -30.06 -6.02
C ALA A 303 -7.30 -28.89 -6.98
N GLU A 304 -8.35 -28.15 -7.31
CA GLU A 304 -8.28 -26.96 -8.15
C GLU A 304 -7.37 -25.89 -7.51
N ALA A 305 -7.59 -25.58 -6.23
CA ALA A 305 -6.74 -24.66 -5.46
C ALA A 305 -5.27 -25.08 -5.44
N SER A 306 -5.00 -26.37 -5.27
CA SER A 306 -3.64 -26.92 -5.28
C SER A 306 -2.98 -26.88 -6.66
N SER A 307 -3.76 -27.06 -7.73
CA SER A 307 -3.25 -27.09 -9.11
C SER A 307 -2.92 -25.69 -9.65
N ALA A 308 -3.60 -24.66 -9.15
CA ALA A 308 -3.39 -23.28 -9.58
C ALA A 308 -2.02 -22.72 -9.17
N GLY A 309 -1.47 -23.17 -8.04
CA GLY A 309 -0.11 -22.84 -7.58
C GLY A 309 0.05 -21.45 -6.93
N ASN A 310 -0.88 -20.52 -7.12
CA ASN A 310 -0.87 -19.18 -6.53
C ASN A 310 -1.94 -18.93 -5.46
N ILE A 311 -2.66 -19.97 -5.01
CA ILE A 311 -3.78 -19.81 -4.07
C ILE A 311 -3.38 -20.20 -2.65
N ILE A 312 -3.83 -19.37 -1.70
CA ILE A 312 -3.83 -19.65 -0.27
C ILE A 312 -5.29 -19.64 0.18
N LEU A 313 -5.77 -20.74 0.75
CA LEU A 313 -7.15 -20.84 1.24
C LEU A 313 -7.24 -20.39 2.69
N MET A 314 -8.27 -19.61 3.00
CA MET A 314 -8.60 -19.16 4.33
C MET A 314 -9.88 -19.84 4.81
N PHE A 315 -9.84 -20.47 5.98
CA PHE A 315 -11.03 -21.02 6.65
C PHE A 315 -11.32 -20.22 7.91
N ARG A 316 -12.51 -19.64 7.99
CA ARG A 316 -12.95 -18.89 9.18
C ARG A 316 -13.25 -19.81 10.36
N ASP A 317 -13.88 -20.96 10.07
CA ASP A 317 -14.36 -21.93 11.07
C ASP A 317 -13.92 -23.35 10.67
N ILE A 318 -12.61 -23.64 10.70
CA ILE A 318 -12.09 -24.97 10.31
C ILE A 318 -12.71 -26.11 11.13
N GLN A 319 -13.08 -25.84 12.39
CA GLN A 319 -13.75 -26.77 13.29
C GLN A 319 -15.02 -27.39 12.70
N ARG A 320 -15.74 -26.66 11.84
CA ARG A 320 -16.97 -27.16 11.17
C ARG A 320 -16.68 -28.27 10.15
N LEU A 321 -15.48 -28.30 9.59
CA LEU A 321 -15.10 -29.29 8.56
C LEU A 321 -14.46 -30.54 9.17
N ILE A 322 -13.82 -30.41 10.32
CA ILE A 322 -12.96 -31.47 10.89
C ILE A 322 -13.64 -32.26 12.00
N ASN A 323 -14.79 -31.79 12.50
CA ASN A 323 -15.45 -32.41 13.63
C ASN A 323 -16.94 -32.67 13.34
N PRO A 324 -17.37 -33.94 13.37
CA PRO A 324 -18.76 -34.30 13.14
C PRO A 324 -19.72 -33.81 14.24
N GLU A 325 -19.24 -33.43 15.42
CA GLU A 325 -20.10 -32.89 16.48
C GLU A 325 -20.70 -31.51 16.15
N VAL A 326 -20.09 -30.78 15.21
CA VAL A 326 -20.54 -29.42 14.86
C VAL A 326 -21.61 -29.45 13.77
N GLU A 327 -21.37 -30.17 12.69
CA GLU A 327 -22.24 -30.19 11.48
C GLU A 327 -22.75 -31.60 11.11
N GLY A 328 -22.38 -32.64 11.86
CA GLY A 328 -22.78 -34.03 11.61
C GLY A 328 -21.89 -34.81 10.63
N TYR A 329 -20.87 -34.17 10.05
CA TYR A 329 -20.00 -34.76 9.03
C TYR A 329 -18.51 -34.48 9.30
N ASP A 330 -17.64 -35.41 8.90
CA ASP A 330 -16.19 -35.28 9.03
C ASP A 330 -15.53 -35.26 7.64
N PHE A 331 -14.84 -34.16 7.33
CA PHE A 331 -14.06 -33.93 6.11
C PHE A 331 -12.54 -33.98 6.36
N THR A 332 -12.10 -34.40 7.55
CA THR A 332 -10.69 -34.48 7.95
C THR A 332 -9.84 -35.25 6.93
N ASP A 333 -10.34 -36.37 6.44
CA ASP A 333 -9.70 -37.26 5.46
C ASP A 333 -9.43 -36.55 4.12
N VAL A 334 -10.36 -35.72 3.66
CA VAL A 334 -10.18 -34.94 2.43
C VAL A 334 -9.10 -33.88 2.64
N ILE A 335 -9.16 -33.14 3.76
CA ILE A 335 -8.20 -32.06 4.06
C ILE A 335 -6.78 -32.62 4.29
N GLU A 336 -6.64 -33.73 5.02
CA GLU A 336 -5.35 -34.38 5.30
C GLU A 336 -4.61 -34.75 4.02
N GLY A 337 -5.31 -35.33 3.03
CA GLY A 337 -4.70 -35.72 1.75
C GLY A 337 -4.12 -34.55 0.94
N HIS A 338 -4.67 -33.34 1.09
CA HIS A 338 -4.14 -32.14 0.43
C HIS A 338 -3.01 -31.47 1.24
N LEU A 339 -3.10 -31.50 2.58
CA LEU A 339 -2.06 -30.97 3.45
C LEU A 339 -0.76 -31.80 3.41
N GLU A 340 -0.88 -33.12 3.25
CA GLU A 340 0.27 -34.03 3.11
C GLU A 340 1.17 -33.71 1.93
N LYS A 341 0.56 -33.33 0.80
CA LYS A 341 1.27 -32.97 -0.43
C LYS A 341 1.99 -31.63 -0.33
N ARG A 342 1.71 -30.82 0.71
CA ARG A 342 2.24 -29.45 0.95
C ARG A 342 2.03 -28.45 -0.20
N ALA A 343 1.29 -28.84 -1.24
CA ALA A 343 1.00 -28.01 -2.41
C ALA A 343 -0.07 -26.96 -2.12
N LEU A 344 -1.00 -27.25 -1.19
CA LEU A 344 -2.02 -26.31 -0.74
C LEU A 344 -1.60 -25.65 0.58
N LYS A 345 -1.71 -24.33 0.64
CA LYS A 345 -1.45 -23.52 1.84
C LYS A 345 -2.77 -23.06 2.45
N ILE A 346 -2.93 -23.29 3.74
CA ILE A 346 -4.14 -22.96 4.47
C ILE A 346 -3.86 -21.94 5.59
N ILE A 347 -4.75 -20.96 5.74
CA ILE A 347 -4.83 -20.06 6.89
C ILE A 347 -6.16 -20.34 7.59
N ALA A 348 -6.12 -21.03 8.72
CA ALA A 348 -7.29 -21.27 9.54
C ALA A 348 -7.40 -20.20 10.64
N VAL A 349 -8.59 -19.68 10.89
CA VAL A 349 -8.87 -18.80 12.03
C VAL A 349 -9.63 -19.60 13.08
N SER A 350 -9.24 -19.50 14.34
CA SER A 350 -9.93 -20.19 15.45
C SER A 350 -9.76 -19.42 16.75
N THR A 351 -10.65 -19.61 17.71
CA THR A 351 -10.44 -19.20 19.09
C THR A 351 -9.64 -20.23 19.87
N ASN A 352 -9.10 -19.84 21.03
CA ASN A 352 -8.35 -20.74 21.90
C ASN A 352 -9.24 -21.89 22.42
N THR A 353 -10.51 -21.59 22.74
CA THR A 353 -11.48 -22.59 23.20
C THR A 353 -11.85 -23.61 22.13
N GLU A 354 -12.03 -23.15 20.89
CA GLU A 354 -12.30 -24.03 19.74
C GLU A 354 -11.09 -24.91 19.41
N TYR A 355 -9.88 -24.35 19.51
CA TYR A 355 -8.67 -25.13 19.30
C TYR A 355 -8.57 -26.29 20.30
N GLU A 356 -8.72 -26.03 21.60
CA GLU A 356 -8.61 -27.08 22.62
C GLU A 356 -9.70 -28.15 22.46
N ARG A 357 -10.93 -27.74 22.12
CA ARG A 357 -12.05 -28.67 21.97
C ARG A 357 -12.00 -29.51 20.70
N PHE A 358 -11.62 -28.93 19.56
CA PHE A 358 -11.83 -29.55 18.25
C PHE A 358 -10.54 -29.90 17.50
N ILE A 359 -9.43 -29.20 17.75
CA ILE A 359 -8.18 -29.35 16.98
C ILE A 359 -7.09 -30.05 17.80
N ALA A 360 -6.98 -29.77 19.11
CA ALA A 360 -5.88 -30.22 19.95
C ALA A 360 -5.76 -31.75 20.04
N GLY A 361 -6.92 -32.43 20.10
CA GLY A 361 -7.01 -33.90 20.15
C GLY A 361 -6.84 -34.60 18.80
N ASN A 362 -7.01 -33.90 17.68
CA ASN A 362 -6.94 -34.52 16.35
C ASN A 362 -5.51 -34.46 15.77
N LEU A 363 -4.74 -35.52 15.98
CA LEU A 363 -3.34 -35.64 15.53
C LEU A 363 -3.18 -35.57 14.00
N ARG A 364 -4.21 -35.94 13.22
CA ARG A 364 -4.15 -35.98 11.75
C ARG A 364 -3.95 -34.60 11.15
N ILE A 365 -4.66 -33.60 11.68
CA ILE A 365 -4.58 -32.22 11.18
C ILE A 365 -3.55 -31.40 11.94
N ARG A 366 -3.45 -31.60 13.26
CA ARG A 366 -2.59 -30.81 14.14
C ARG A 366 -1.12 -30.77 13.69
N LYS A 367 -0.59 -31.85 13.11
CA LYS A 367 0.80 -31.91 12.61
C LYS A 367 1.09 -30.95 11.43
N TYR A 368 0.07 -30.49 10.72
CA TYR A 368 0.21 -29.60 9.55
C TYR A 368 -0.10 -28.13 9.86
N LEU A 369 -0.68 -27.86 11.04
CA LEU A 369 -1.08 -26.53 11.47
C LEU A 369 -0.10 -25.98 12.52
N GLU A 370 0.55 -24.87 12.19
CA GLU A 370 1.37 -24.14 13.14
C GLU A 370 0.61 -22.95 13.73
N LYS A 371 0.66 -22.83 15.05
CA LYS A 371 -0.07 -21.82 15.81
C LYS A 371 0.59 -20.45 15.69
N VAL A 372 -0.21 -19.45 15.36
CA VAL A 372 0.15 -18.03 15.42
C VAL A 372 -0.87 -17.32 16.29
N GLU A 373 -0.44 -16.84 17.45
CA GLU A 373 -1.31 -16.16 18.41
C GLU A 373 -1.43 -14.67 18.08
N VAL A 374 -2.67 -14.18 18.11
CA VAL A 374 -3.02 -12.76 17.97
C VAL A 374 -3.44 -12.24 19.32
N THR A 375 -2.60 -11.38 19.89
CA THR A 375 -2.88 -10.71 21.15
C THR A 375 -3.82 -9.51 20.94
N PRO A 376 -4.63 -9.14 21.95
CA PRO A 376 -5.36 -7.87 21.96
C PRO A 376 -4.42 -6.67 21.78
N PRO A 377 -4.90 -5.55 21.20
CA PRO A 377 -4.06 -4.39 20.97
C PRO A 377 -3.76 -3.70 22.32
N THR A 378 -2.61 -3.06 22.42
CA THR A 378 -2.36 -2.16 23.56
C THR A 378 -3.29 -0.95 23.50
N LYS A 379 -3.41 -0.19 24.60
CA LYS A 379 -4.22 1.04 24.63
C LYS A 379 -3.83 2.02 23.52
N ASP A 380 -2.53 2.18 23.29
CA ASP A 380 -2.00 3.11 22.30
C ASP A 380 -2.26 2.61 20.87
N GLU A 381 -2.08 1.31 20.61
CA GLU A 381 -2.45 0.69 19.32
C GLU A 381 -3.95 0.81 19.04
N ALA A 382 -4.78 0.55 20.05
CA ALA A 382 -6.23 0.67 19.95
C ALA A 382 -6.63 2.11 19.60
N MET A 383 -6.02 3.10 20.27
CA MET A 383 -6.24 4.51 19.95
C MET A 383 -5.86 4.82 18.50
N GLN A 384 -4.71 4.33 18.04
CA GLN A 384 -4.28 4.53 16.67
C GLN A 384 -5.23 3.90 15.64
N ILE A 385 -5.77 2.72 15.92
CA ILE A 385 -6.80 2.04 15.11
C ILE A 385 -8.08 2.86 15.06
N LEU A 386 -8.54 3.40 16.19
CA LEU A 386 -9.72 4.26 16.25
C LEU A 386 -9.53 5.53 15.42
N ILE A 387 -8.36 6.15 15.47
CA ILE A 387 -8.04 7.35 14.68
C ILE A 387 -8.02 7.05 13.17
N ASP A 388 -7.56 5.86 12.76
CA ASP A 388 -7.60 5.44 11.35
C ASP A 388 -9.04 5.19 10.88
N ALA A 389 -9.82 4.50 11.71
CA ALA A 389 -11.24 4.29 11.47
C ALA A 389 -12.02 5.62 11.41
N ALA A 390 -11.66 6.61 12.25
CA ALA A 390 -12.31 7.91 12.30
C ALA A 390 -12.34 8.57 10.93
N LYS A 391 -11.22 8.63 10.20
CA LYS A 391 -11.14 9.21 8.85
C LYS A 391 -12.23 8.71 7.91
N ARG A 392 -12.47 7.39 7.93
CA ARG A 392 -13.52 6.75 7.11
C ARG A 392 -14.92 7.16 7.58
N TRP A 393 -15.16 7.15 8.90
CA TRP A 393 -16.45 7.53 9.48
C TRP A 393 -16.80 8.98 9.19
N GLU A 394 -15.83 9.90 9.24
CA GLU A 394 -16.04 11.32 8.94
C GLU A 394 -16.46 11.53 7.49
N LEU A 395 -15.86 10.79 6.55
CA LEU A 395 -16.24 10.84 5.13
C LEU A 395 -17.66 10.33 4.90
N LEU A 396 -18.08 9.29 5.64
CA LEU A 396 -19.41 8.69 5.48
C LEU A 396 -20.52 9.52 6.14
N THR A 397 -20.24 10.12 7.30
CA THR A 397 -21.23 10.80 8.13
C THR A 397 -21.21 12.32 8.00
N GLY A 398 -20.12 12.89 7.49
CA GLY A 398 -19.88 14.34 7.49
C GLY A 398 -19.66 14.92 8.89
N LEU A 399 -19.50 14.08 9.92
CA LEU A 399 -19.26 14.49 11.30
C LEU A 399 -17.76 14.60 11.56
N LEU A 400 -17.37 15.52 12.43
CA LEU A 400 -15.98 15.69 12.86
C LEU A 400 -15.77 14.95 14.19
N ILE A 401 -14.83 14.01 14.23
CA ILE A 401 -14.48 13.26 15.45
C ILE A 401 -13.37 13.99 16.20
N THR A 402 -13.54 14.15 17.51
CA THR A 402 -12.60 14.82 18.41
C THR A 402 -11.56 13.84 18.96
N ALA A 403 -10.42 14.36 19.41
CA ALA A 403 -9.33 13.56 19.97
C ALA A 403 -9.63 13.04 21.39
N ASN A 404 -10.43 13.79 22.16
CA ASN A 404 -10.81 13.41 23.52
C ASN A 404 -12.09 12.55 23.51
N PRO A 405 -12.04 11.29 23.99
CA PRO A 405 -13.18 10.37 23.94
C PRO A 405 -14.39 10.83 24.77
N LYS A 406 -14.23 11.75 25.73
CA LYS A 406 -15.34 12.28 26.53
C LYS A 406 -16.25 13.23 25.75
N TYR A 407 -15.72 13.89 24.73
CA TYR A 407 -16.42 14.92 23.97
C TYR A 407 -16.56 14.53 22.51
N CYS A 408 -17.30 13.47 22.19
CA CYS A 408 -17.82 13.30 20.82
C CYS A 408 -18.86 14.40 20.54
N THR A 409 -18.41 15.64 20.33
CA THR A 409 -19.26 16.73 19.84
C THR A 409 -19.44 16.54 18.35
N LEU A 410 -20.57 15.94 17.99
CA LEU A 410 -21.04 15.79 16.60
C LEU A 410 -21.34 17.18 16.03
N ALA A 411 -20.32 17.85 15.52
CA ALA A 411 -20.48 19.08 14.76
C ALA A 411 -20.89 18.72 13.32
N GLY A 412 -22.18 18.54 13.10
CA GLY A 412 -22.76 18.33 11.78
C GLY A 412 -24.28 18.38 11.82
N SER A 413 -24.82 19.28 11.00
CA SER A 413 -26.22 19.66 10.84
C SER A 413 -27.21 18.49 10.66
N SER A 414 -28.36 18.59 11.33
CA SER A 414 -29.66 18.02 10.94
C SER A 414 -30.00 16.54 11.21
N LEU A 415 -29.25 15.77 12.00
CA LEU A 415 -29.62 14.38 12.37
C LEU A 415 -29.50 14.05 13.86
N LEU A 416 -29.73 15.04 14.72
CA LEU A 416 -29.49 14.98 16.16
C LEU A 416 -30.68 14.46 17.00
N LYS A 417 -31.37 13.41 16.55
CA LYS A 417 -32.47 12.77 17.31
C LYS A 417 -32.40 11.25 17.52
N LEU A 418 -31.40 10.55 16.98
CA LEU A 418 -31.39 9.08 17.04
C LEU A 418 -30.35 8.43 17.97
N PHE A 419 -29.37 9.17 18.51
CA PHE A 419 -28.23 8.55 19.22
C PHE A 419 -27.99 9.02 20.66
N THR A 420 -28.97 9.63 21.32
CA THR A 420 -28.87 9.98 22.75
C THR A 420 -29.32 8.89 23.72
N ASN A 421 -29.70 7.69 23.25
CA ASN A 421 -30.33 6.69 24.12
C ASN A 421 -29.64 5.32 24.26
N SER A 422 -28.35 5.20 23.94
CA SER A 422 -27.57 4.03 24.38
C SER A 422 -26.38 4.46 25.23
N ARG A 423 -26.58 4.41 26.55
CA ARG A 423 -25.48 4.43 27.52
C ARG A 423 -24.49 3.31 27.16
N ARG A 424 -23.20 3.67 27.23
CA ARG A 424 -21.99 2.84 27.07
C ARG A 424 -21.47 2.73 25.63
N CYS A 425 -20.58 3.65 25.29
CA CYS A 425 -19.45 3.35 24.41
C CYS A 425 -18.18 3.28 25.29
N CYS A 426 -17.72 2.06 25.54
CA CYS A 426 -16.32 1.71 25.78
C CYS A 426 -15.97 0.64 24.74
#